data_AF-A0A248KJA6-F1
#
_entry.id   AF-A0A248KJA6-F1
#
_cell.length_a   1.000
_cell.length_b   1.000
_cell.length_c   1.000
_cell.angle_alpha   90.00
_cell.angle_beta   90.00
_cell.angle_gamma   90.00
#
_symmetry.space_group_name_H-M   'P 1'
#
loop_
_entity.id
_entity.type
_entity.pdbx_description
1 polymer ?
#
loop_
_entity_poly.entity_id
_entity_poly.type
_entity_poly.pdbx_seq_one_letter_code
_entity_poly.pdbx_strand_id
1 'polypeptide(L)'
;MDYSQALQALLSRDPLRMQALTAVHDLHLSDGWIGAGFVRDAVWAHLHGHPYPPMPADVDVVWFDDKQPSDAQDLEFEETLKRRNPTFNWSVKNQARMHQRNGDAPYHSTEHALGFWPETATAVAVRLAGTQGIEIVAPYGLEDLFELRLKPTPRFEHEKYSIFTDRVAEKRWLQRYPLLHIIKHSPKRRNSPLTPNGVDLNIIASVAFVFGRRNAPYQATSRQRRHKPFYRHPL
;
A
#
# COMPACT_ATOMS: atom_id res chain seq x y z
N MET A 1 17.58 10.91 -12.99
CA MET A 1 16.56 11.87 -12.51
C MET A 1 16.59 11.80 -11.01
N ASP A 2 16.68 12.92 -10.31
CA ASP A 2 16.61 12.93 -8.84
C ASP A 2 15.13 12.89 -8.45
N TYR A 3 14.63 11.70 -8.08
CA TYR A 3 13.22 11.52 -7.71
C TYR A 3 12.84 12.27 -6.43
N SER A 4 13.79 12.46 -5.51
CA SER A 4 13.55 13.22 -4.28
C SER A 4 13.30 14.69 -4.60
N GLN A 5 14.16 15.32 -5.41
CA GLN A 5 13.95 16.70 -5.86
C GLN A 5 12.66 16.85 -6.67
N ALA A 6 12.34 15.88 -7.53
CA ALA A 6 11.10 15.89 -8.29
C ALA A 6 9.86 15.82 -7.38
N LEU A 7 9.89 14.97 -6.35
CA LEU A 7 8.79 14.86 -5.38
C LEU A 7 8.65 16.14 -4.56
N GLN A 8 9.75 16.69 -4.03
CA GLN A 8 9.73 17.95 -3.29
C GLN A 8 9.13 19.07 -4.15
N ALA A 9 9.63 19.24 -5.38
CA ALA A 9 9.12 20.26 -6.29
C ALA A 9 7.64 20.08 -6.63
N LEU A 10 7.19 18.83 -6.79
CA LEU A 10 5.79 18.52 -7.07
C LEU A 10 4.89 18.93 -5.90
N LEU A 11 5.25 18.54 -4.68
CA LEU A 11 4.48 18.84 -3.47
C LEU A 11 4.50 20.33 -3.14
N SER A 12 5.65 21.00 -3.25
CA SER A 12 5.77 22.44 -2.98
C SER A 12 4.95 23.33 -3.92
N ARG A 13 4.62 22.83 -5.13
CA ARG A 13 3.78 23.54 -6.11
C ARG A 13 2.29 23.30 -5.92
N ASP A 14 1.90 22.40 -5.02
CA ASP A 14 0.50 22.09 -4.71
C ASP A 14 0.09 22.78 -3.39
N PRO A 15 -0.69 23.88 -3.45
CA PRO A 15 -1.08 24.63 -2.26
C PRO A 15 -1.88 23.81 -1.24
N LEU A 16 -2.72 22.86 -1.69
CA LEU A 16 -3.51 22.03 -0.78
C LEU A 16 -2.61 21.04 -0.04
N ARG A 17 -1.64 20.44 -0.73
CA ARG A 17 -0.68 19.55 -0.08
C ARG A 17 0.24 20.31 0.86
N MET A 18 0.70 21.50 0.50
CA MET A 18 1.46 22.35 1.41
C MET A 18 0.65 22.76 2.64
N GLN A 19 -0.64 23.10 2.47
CA GLN A 19 -1.53 23.40 3.58
C GLN A 19 -1.64 22.20 4.54
N ALA A 20 -1.75 20.98 4.02
CA ALA A 20 -1.80 19.77 4.85
C ALA A 20 -0.49 19.51 5.59
N LEU A 21 0.66 19.67 4.91
CA LEU A 21 1.99 19.50 5.49
C LEU A 21 2.25 20.51 6.62
N THR A 22 1.87 21.77 6.42
CA THR A 22 1.96 22.81 7.47
C THR A 22 1.08 22.46 8.66
N ALA A 23 -0.16 22.01 8.45
CA ALA A 23 -1.06 21.66 9.56
C ALA A 23 -0.51 20.53 10.44
N VAL A 24 0.11 19.50 9.83
CA VAL A 24 0.73 18.39 10.57
C VAL A 24 2.05 18.83 11.23
N HIS A 25 2.85 19.67 10.57
CA HIS A 25 4.06 20.25 11.15
C HIS A 25 3.73 21.04 12.44
N ASP A 26 2.67 21.83 12.45
CA ASP A 26 2.27 22.66 13.58
C ASP A 26 1.72 21.86 14.77
N LEU A 27 1.49 20.54 14.62
CA LEU A 27 1.22 19.66 15.75
C LEU A 27 2.48 19.29 16.56
N HIS A 28 3.67 19.50 16.01
CA HIS A 28 4.94 19.17 16.67
C HIS A 28 5.04 17.69 17.11
N LEU A 29 4.56 16.78 16.26
CA LEU A 29 4.68 15.34 16.49
C LEU A 29 6.16 14.92 16.47
N SER A 30 6.58 14.08 17.41
CA SER A 30 7.97 13.59 17.58
C SER A 30 8.56 12.96 16.31
N ASP A 31 7.75 12.19 15.59
CA ASP A 31 8.12 11.50 14.36
C ASP A 31 6.93 11.51 13.39
N GLY A 32 6.33 12.68 13.14
CA GLY A 32 5.10 12.81 12.34
C GLY A 32 5.34 12.99 10.84
N TRP A 33 4.58 12.25 10.03
CA TRP A 33 4.66 12.23 8.56
C TRP A 33 3.28 12.10 7.93
N ILE A 34 3.15 12.56 6.69
CA ILE A 34 1.99 12.31 5.81
C ILE A 34 2.41 11.35 4.70
N GLY A 35 1.68 10.27 4.45
CA GLY A 35 2.08 9.25 3.48
C GLY A 35 0.98 8.72 2.57
N ALA A 36 1.23 7.51 2.05
CA ALA A 36 0.26 6.71 1.30
C ALA A 36 -0.30 7.43 0.06
N GLY A 37 -1.63 7.55 -0.01
CA GLY A 37 -2.33 8.16 -1.12
C GLY A 37 -2.00 9.64 -1.29
N PHE A 38 -1.60 10.34 -0.23
CA PHE A 38 -1.25 11.76 -0.29
C PHE A 38 -0.10 12.02 -1.27
N VAL A 39 0.95 11.21 -1.14
CA VAL A 39 2.16 11.26 -1.97
C VAL A 39 1.92 10.56 -3.31
N ARG A 40 1.41 9.33 -3.26
CA ARG A 40 1.26 8.46 -4.44
C ARG A 40 0.37 9.09 -5.51
N ASP A 41 -0.81 9.59 -5.10
CA ASP A 41 -1.74 10.17 -6.06
C ASP A 41 -1.22 11.49 -6.63
N ALA A 42 -0.33 12.21 -5.93
CA ALA A 42 0.35 13.40 -6.45
C ALA A 42 1.24 13.02 -7.64
N VAL A 43 2.15 12.07 -7.42
CA VAL A 43 3.12 11.63 -8.43
C VAL A 43 2.42 10.96 -9.61
N TRP A 44 1.50 10.04 -9.36
CA TRP A 44 0.81 9.33 -10.44
C TRP A 44 -0.06 10.27 -11.27
N ALA A 45 -0.78 11.21 -10.65
CA ALA A 45 -1.53 12.22 -11.40
C ALA A 45 -0.61 13.09 -12.27
N HIS A 46 0.54 13.52 -11.73
CA HIS A 46 1.51 14.29 -12.49
C HIS A 46 2.03 13.52 -13.72
N LEU A 47 2.42 12.25 -13.54
CA LEU A 47 2.91 11.39 -14.62
C LEU A 47 1.86 11.05 -15.67
N HIS A 48 0.57 11.19 -15.33
CA HIS A 48 -0.56 11.02 -16.24
C HIS A 48 -1.08 12.34 -16.82
N GLY A 49 -0.38 13.47 -16.57
CA GLY A 49 -0.76 14.78 -17.07
C GLY A 49 -2.08 15.30 -16.49
N HIS A 50 -2.48 14.85 -15.31
CA HIS A 50 -3.67 15.35 -14.62
C HIS A 50 -3.33 16.67 -13.91
N PRO A 51 -3.95 17.80 -14.31
CA PRO A 51 -3.60 19.11 -13.76
C PRO A 51 -4.03 19.30 -12.30
N TYR A 52 -5.03 18.53 -11.86
CA TYR A 52 -5.55 18.54 -10.50
C TYR A 52 -5.40 17.14 -9.91
N PRO A 53 -4.28 16.84 -9.24
CA PRO A 53 -4.11 15.57 -8.57
C PRO A 53 -5.20 15.42 -7.50
N PRO A 54 -6.03 14.35 -7.55
CA PRO A 54 -7.04 14.16 -6.53
C PRO A 54 -6.38 14.08 -5.15
N MET A 55 -7.03 14.69 -4.16
CA MET A 55 -6.72 14.38 -2.77
C MET A 55 -7.23 12.97 -2.47
N PRO A 56 -6.47 12.16 -1.71
CA PRO A 56 -6.97 10.86 -1.27
C PRO A 56 -8.22 11.02 -0.40
N ALA A 57 -9.00 9.94 -0.32
CA ALA A 57 -10.21 9.92 0.54
C ALA A 57 -9.88 10.19 2.01
N ASP A 58 -8.70 9.75 2.45
CA ASP A 58 -8.13 10.00 3.77
C ASP A 58 -6.71 10.56 3.61
N VAL A 59 -6.35 11.55 4.43
CA VAL A 59 -4.96 12.02 4.58
C VAL A 59 -4.34 11.27 5.76
N ASP A 60 -3.56 10.25 5.43
CA ASP A 60 -2.89 9.38 6.39
C ASP A 60 -1.72 10.11 7.06
N VAL A 61 -1.91 10.47 8.33
CA VAL A 61 -0.87 11.01 9.21
C VAL A 61 -0.37 9.88 10.11
N VAL A 62 0.89 9.53 9.93
CA VAL A 62 1.55 8.50 10.73
C VAL A 62 2.59 9.14 11.63
N TRP A 63 2.66 8.68 12.87
CA TRP A 63 3.65 9.17 13.81
C TRP A 63 4.13 8.06 14.74
N PHE A 64 5.25 8.26 15.43
CA PHE A 64 5.80 7.26 16.34
C PHE A 64 6.14 7.84 17.71
N ASP A 65 5.57 7.24 18.75
CA ASP A 65 5.98 7.39 20.14
C ASP A 65 5.65 6.11 20.90
N ASP A 66 6.68 5.44 21.42
CA ASP A 66 6.58 4.18 22.14
C ASP A 66 6.52 4.34 23.67
N LYS A 67 6.63 5.56 24.20
CA LYS A 67 6.65 5.81 25.65
C LYS A 67 5.26 5.63 26.26
N GLN A 68 4.23 6.16 25.61
CA GLN A 68 2.83 6.05 26.04
C GLN A 68 1.88 5.97 24.82
N PRO A 69 1.87 4.83 24.12
CA PRO A 69 1.08 4.71 22.90
C PRO A 69 -0.41 4.61 23.25
N SER A 70 -1.15 5.70 23.08
CA SER A 70 -2.59 5.81 23.37
C SER A 70 -3.41 6.09 22.11
N ASP A 71 -4.56 5.43 21.97
CA ASP A 71 -5.54 5.73 20.92
C ASP A 71 -6.25 7.08 21.14
N ALA A 72 -6.42 7.49 22.40
CA ALA A 72 -6.98 8.79 22.74
C ALA A 72 -6.12 9.95 22.21
N GLN A 73 -4.79 9.78 22.20
CA GLN A 73 -3.88 10.80 21.69
C GLN A 73 -3.95 10.92 20.16
N ASP A 74 -4.09 9.80 19.45
CA ASP A 74 -4.36 9.80 18.01
C ASP A 74 -5.65 10.57 17.69
N LEU A 75 -6.71 10.33 18.47
CA LEU A 75 -7.98 11.01 18.31
C LEU A 75 -7.87 12.51 18.60
N GLU A 76 -7.12 12.90 19.63
CA GLU A 76 -6.91 14.32 19.96
C GLU A 76 -6.19 15.08 18.83
N PHE A 77 -5.16 14.48 18.24
CA PHE A 77 -4.48 15.05 17.08
C PHE A 77 -5.38 15.11 15.85
N GLU A 78 -6.14 14.05 15.59
CA GLU A 78 -7.07 13.99 14.47
C GLU A 78 -8.16 15.08 14.59
N GLU A 79 -8.76 15.24 15.77
CA GLU A 79 -9.76 16.28 16.03
C GLU A 79 -9.16 17.69 15.99
N THR A 80 -7.91 17.86 16.41
CA THR A 80 -7.20 19.14 16.29
C THR A 80 -6.98 19.51 14.83
N LEU A 81 -6.55 18.57 13.99
CA LEU A 81 -6.39 18.78 12.55
C LEU A 81 -7.73 19.06 11.87
N LYS A 82 -8.79 18.31 12.20
CA LYS A 82 -10.14 18.54 11.66
C LYS A 82 -10.65 19.94 12.01
N ARG A 83 -10.44 20.41 13.24
CA ARG A 83 -10.86 21.77 13.65
C ARG A 83 -10.09 22.87 12.91
N ARG A 84 -8.77 22.70 12.73
CA ARG A 84 -7.91 23.72 12.07
C ARG A 84 -8.06 23.70 10.55
N ASN A 85 -8.18 22.52 9.96
CA ASN A 85 -8.15 22.28 8.53
C ASN A 85 -9.24 21.26 8.13
N PRO A 86 -10.53 21.65 8.13
CA PRO A 86 -11.65 20.75 7.85
C PRO A 86 -11.73 20.30 6.38
N THR A 87 -10.93 20.89 5.50
CA THR A 87 -10.83 20.52 4.08
C THR A 87 -10.36 19.08 3.86
N PHE A 88 -9.61 18.53 4.81
CA PHE A 88 -9.06 17.19 4.70
C PHE A 88 -9.76 16.23 5.66
N ASN A 89 -9.97 15.01 5.19
CA ASN A 89 -10.40 13.90 6.02
C ASN A 89 -9.17 13.25 6.65
N TRP A 90 -8.82 13.68 7.86
CA TRP A 90 -7.60 13.26 8.55
C TRP A 90 -7.74 11.87 9.17
N SER A 91 -6.70 11.04 9.01
CA SER A 91 -6.56 9.76 9.69
C SER A 91 -5.21 9.75 10.42
N VAL A 92 -5.21 9.94 11.74
CA VAL A 92 -3.97 10.01 12.53
C VAL A 92 -3.74 8.70 13.26
N LYS A 93 -2.56 8.09 13.11
CA LYS A 93 -2.25 6.78 13.72
C LYS A 93 -0.80 6.69 14.24
N ASN A 94 -0.66 6.43 15.54
CA ASN A 94 0.62 6.09 16.15
C ASN A 94 1.07 4.68 15.75
N GLN A 95 2.17 4.60 15.02
CA GLN A 95 2.75 3.36 14.52
C GLN A 95 3.26 2.44 15.64
N ALA A 96 3.61 2.96 16.81
CA ALA A 96 3.99 2.13 17.97
C ALA A 96 2.87 1.16 18.39
N ARG A 97 1.60 1.50 18.13
CA ARG A 97 0.42 0.64 18.37
C ARG A 97 0.08 -0.28 17.20
N MET A 98 0.39 0.15 15.98
CA MET A 98 -0.22 -0.47 14.80
C MET A 98 0.24 -1.90 14.53
N HIS A 99 1.42 -2.27 15.02
CA HIS A 99 1.93 -3.64 14.91
C HIS A 99 0.96 -4.69 15.48
N GLN A 100 0.26 -4.38 16.58
CA GLN A 100 -0.69 -5.30 17.23
C GLN A 100 -1.88 -5.60 16.33
N ARG A 101 -2.43 -4.57 15.67
CA ARG A 101 -3.54 -4.72 14.72
C ARG A 101 -3.12 -5.50 13.47
N ASN A 102 -1.88 -5.32 13.04
CA ASN A 102 -1.36 -5.91 11.80
C ASN A 102 -0.84 -7.34 11.97
N GLY A 103 -0.65 -7.79 13.22
CA GLY A 103 -0.05 -9.08 13.56
C GLY A 103 1.46 -9.08 13.31
N ASP A 104 2.12 -7.98 13.67
CA ASP A 104 3.53 -7.72 13.38
C ASP A 104 4.33 -7.63 14.68
N ALA A 105 5.65 -7.82 14.57
CA ALA A 105 6.56 -7.45 15.64
C ALA A 105 6.52 -5.93 15.87
N PRO A 106 6.78 -5.44 17.11
CA PRO A 106 6.80 -4.02 17.39
C PRO A 106 7.65 -3.22 16.41
N TYR A 107 7.09 -2.12 15.91
CA TYR A 107 7.86 -1.19 15.09
C TYR A 107 8.76 -0.32 15.99
N HIS A 108 9.82 0.27 15.41
CA HIS A 108 10.81 1.04 16.17
C HIS A 108 10.94 2.50 15.67
N SER A 109 10.28 2.81 14.56
CA SER A 109 10.19 4.15 13.96
C SER A 109 9.06 4.17 12.94
N THR A 110 8.66 5.36 12.47
CA THR A 110 7.73 5.47 11.34
C THR A 110 8.31 4.85 10.07
N GLU A 111 9.60 5.05 9.79
CA GLU A 111 10.28 4.41 8.65
C GLU A 111 10.16 2.88 8.68
N HIS A 112 10.41 2.28 9.84
CA HIS A 112 10.29 0.83 10.01
C HIS A 112 8.85 0.37 9.75
N ALA A 113 7.85 1.10 10.27
CA ALA A 113 6.44 0.81 10.06
C ALA A 113 6.01 0.90 8.59
N LEU A 114 6.50 1.90 7.85
CA LEU A 114 6.25 2.03 6.40
C LEU A 114 6.78 0.83 5.61
N GLY A 115 7.87 0.20 6.09
CA GLY A 115 8.37 -1.06 5.55
C GLY A 115 7.34 -2.19 5.52
N PHE A 116 6.33 -2.15 6.39
CA PHE A 116 5.26 -3.16 6.48
C PHE A 116 4.02 -2.82 5.65
N TRP A 117 4.04 -1.74 4.87
CA TRP A 117 2.90 -1.38 4.04
C TRP A 117 2.74 -2.30 2.83
N PRO A 118 1.55 -2.38 2.22
CA PRO A 118 1.28 -3.40 1.22
C PRO A 118 2.03 -3.21 -0.10
N GLU A 119 2.21 -1.97 -0.56
CA GLU A 119 2.83 -1.64 -1.84
C GLU A 119 4.08 -0.78 -1.66
N THR A 120 5.14 -1.05 -2.42
CA THR A 120 6.39 -0.25 -2.37
C THR A 120 6.14 1.21 -2.74
N ALA A 121 5.35 1.45 -3.79
CA ALA A 121 4.97 2.79 -4.24
C ALA A 121 4.04 3.54 -3.26
N THR A 122 3.38 2.84 -2.33
CA THR A 122 2.57 3.47 -1.27
C THR A 122 3.41 3.71 -0.02
N ALA A 123 4.47 2.93 0.22
CA ALA A 123 5.38 3.02 1.36
C ALA A 123 6.34 4.21 1.27
N VAL A 124 5.78 5.41 1.12
CA VAL A 124 6.48 6.69 1.06
C VAL A 124 5.71 7.68 1.95
N ALA A 125 6.45 8.43 2.75
CA ALA A 125 5.90 9.51 3.55
C ALA A 125 6.79 10.75 3.49
N VAL A 126 6.18 11.91 3.75
CA VAL A 126 6.79 13.21 3.67
C VAL A 126 6.40 14.07 4.87
N ARG A 127 7.27 14.99 5.26
CA ARG A 127 6.97 16.00 6.28
C ARG A 127 7.62 17.32 5.92
N LEU A 128 7.09 18.40 6.48
CA LEU A 128 7.76 19.69 6.42
C LEU A 128 8.90 19.71 7.46
N ALA A 129 10.05 20.25 7.07
CA ALA A 129 11.21 20.47 7.91
C ALA A 129 11.67 21.92 7.76
N GLY A 130 11.64 22.68 8.86
CA GLY A 130 12.01 24.09 8.87
C GLY A 130 11.08 24.96 8.02
N THR A 131 11.60 26.07 7.49
CA THR A 131 10.75 27.11 6.88
C THR A 131 10.06 26.67 5.58
N GLN A 132 10.67 25.82 4.74
CA GLN A 132 10.04 25.31 3.49
C GLN A 132 10.62 23.96 2.98
N GLY A 133 11.44 23.24 3.75
CA GLY A 133 12.03 21.97 3.29
C GLY A 133 11.02 20.82 3.38
N ILE A 134 10.94 19.95 2.37
CA ILE A 134 10.18 18.70 2.47
C ILE A 134 11.17 17.56 2.67
N GLU A 135 11.07 16.88 3.80
CA GLU A 135 11.77 15.62 4.05
C GLU A 135 10.96 14.45 3.52
N ILE A 136 11.66 13.41 3.07
CA ILE A 136 11.07 12.21 2.48
C ILE A 136 11.62 10.99 3.20
N VAL A 137 10.74 10.05 3.52
CA VAL A 137 11.10 8.69 3.94
C VAL A 137 10.48 7.69 2.96
N ALA A 138 11.32 6.80 2.43
CA ALA A 138 10.96 5.86 1.38
C ALA A 138 11.78 4.57 1.54
N PRO A 139 11.40 3.65 2.46
CA PRO A 139 12.18 2.44 2.76
C PRO A 139 12.47 1.51 1.56
N TYR A 140 11.70 1.65 0.48
CA TYR A 140 11.88 0.89 -0.77
C TYR A 140 12.42 1.74 -1.94
N GLY A 141 12.84 2.98 -1.67
CA GLY A 141 13.17 3.96 -2.70
C GLY A 141 11.93 4.60 -3.34
N LEU A 142 12.18 5.46 -4.33
CA LEU A 142 11.13 6.21 -5.05
C LEU A 142 10.92 5.69 -6.48
N GLU A 143 11.76 4.76 -6.93
CA GLU A 143 11.77 4.20 -8.28
C GLU A 143 10.42 3.59 -8.63
N ASP A 144 9.87 2.72 -7.79
CA ASP A 144 8.60 2.06 -8.09
C ASP A 144 7.44 3.07 -8.19
N LEU A 145 7.49 4.15 -7.39
CA LEU A 145 6.50 5.22 -7.41
C LEU A 145 6.57 6.03 -8.72
N PHE A 146 7.76 6.47 -9.12
CA PHE A 146 7.96 7.34 -10.29
C PHE A 146 7.99 6.57 -11.62
N GLU A 147 8.39 5.31 -11.61
CA GLU A 147 8.40 4.45 -12.79
C GLU A 147 7.08 3.70 -12.99
N LEU A 148 6.03 4.06 -12.25
CA LEU A 148 4.67 3.53 -12.40
C LEU A 148 4.61 2.00 -12.20
N ARG A 149 5.43 1.48 -11.30
CA ARG A 149 5.52 0.07 -10.95
C ARG A 149 4.66 -0.22 -9.72
N LEU A 150 3.57 -0.92 -9.93
CA LEU A 150 2.68 -1.35 -8.87
C LEU A 150 3.11 -2.72 -8.36
N LYS A 151 3.83 -2.74 -7.24
CA LYS A 151 4.48 -3.93 -6.71
C LYS A 151 4.18 -4.10 -5.21
N PRO A 152 3.91 -5.32 -4.72
CA PRO A 152 3.81 -5.56 -3.30
C PRO A 152 5.17 -5.44 -2.60
N THR A 153 5.17 -5.11 -1.31
CA THR A 153 6.37 -5.27 -0.48
C THR A 153 6.71 -6.75 -0.26
N PRO A 154 7.95 -7.13 0.10
CA PRO A 154 8.37 -8.54 0.16
C PRO A 154 7.47 -9.43 1.02
N ARG A 155 6.95 -8.91 2.13
CA ARG A 155 6.02 -9.67 2.97
C ARG A 155 4.67 -9.87 2.30
N PHE A 156 4.12 -8.83 1.67
CA PHE A 156 2.86 -8.95 0.93
C PHE A 156 3.00 -9.82 -0.30
N GLU A 157 4.19 -9.89 -0.90
CA GLU A 157 4.46 -10.79 -2.00
C GLU A 157 4.33 -12.26 -1.58
N HIS A 158 4.83 -12.64 -0.40
CA HIS A 158 4.94 -14.03 0.02
C HIS A 158 3.80 -14.51 0.93
N GLU A 159 3.32 -13.65 1.84
CA GLU A 159 2.38 -14.04 2.90
C GLU A 159 0.97 -13.49 2.66
N LYS A 160 0.85 -12.31 2.03
CA LYS A 160 -0.39 -11.52 2.00
C LYS A 160 -0.76 -11.03 0.60
N TYR A 161 -0.45 -11.80 -0.44
CA TYR A 161 -0.58 -11.35 -1.84
C TYR A 161 -2.04 -11.06 -2.23
N SER A 162 -3.00 -11.81 -1.68
CA SER A 162 -4.43 -11.54 -1.90
C SER A 162 -4.84 -10.15 -1.41
N ILE A 163 -4.30 -9.68 -0.28
CA ILE A 163 -4.59 -8.33 0.25
C ILE A 163 -4.10 -7.27 -0.72
N PHE A 164 -2.92 -7.45 -1.31
CA PHE A 164 -2.43 -6.57 -2.36
C PHE A 164 -3.40 -6.55 -3.56
N THR A 165 -3.78 -7.71 -4.10
CA THR A 165 -4.67 -7.76 -5.27
C THR A 165 -6.04 -7.16 -5.01
N ASP A 166 -6.61 -7.38 -3.82
CA ASP A 166 -7.90 -6.82 -3.42
C ASP A 166 -7.84 -5.29 -3.37
N ARG A 167 -6.75 -4.74 -2.80
CA ARG A 167 -6.53 -3.29 -2.74
C ARG A 167 -6.38 -2.67 -4.13
N VAL A 168 -5.62 -3.31 -5.03
CA VAL A 168 -5.47 -2.82 -6.42
C VAL A 168 -6.84 -2.72 -7.11
N ALA A 169 -7.71 -3.72 -6.90
CA ALA A 169 -9.05 -3.72 -7.45
C ALA A 169 -9.98 -2.68 -6.79
N GLU A 170 -10.00 -2.61 -5.46
CA GLU A 170 -10.83 -1.69 -4.67
C GLU A 170 -10.51 -0.22 -5.00
N LYS A 171 -9.21 0.11 -5.04
CA LYS A 171 -8.76 1.48 -5.32
C LYS A 171 -8.82 1.85 -6.81
N ARG A 172 -9.08 0.87 -7.68
CA ARG A 172 -9.21 1.05 -9.13
C ARG A 172 -8.00 1.76 -9.75
N TRP A 173 -6.80 1.50 -9.24
CA TRP A 173 -5.60 2.23 -9.66
C TRP A 173 -5.32 2.09 -11.15
N LEU A 174 -5.44 0.89 -11.72
CA LEU A 174 -5.21 0.65 -13.15
C LEU A 174 -6.24 1.35 -14.05
N GLN A 175 -7.42 1.69 -13.54
CA GLN A 175 -8.43 2.45 -14.28
C GLN A 175 -8.16 3.95 -14.20
N ARG A 176 -7.76 4.44 -13.03
CA ARG A 176 -7.42 5.85 -12.79
C ARG A 176 -6.10 6.26 -13.43
N TYR A 177 -5.14 5.34 -13.48
CA TYR A 177 -3.77 5.57 -13.91
C TYR A 177 -3.37 4.47 -14.91
N PRO A 178 -3.78 4.59 -16.19
CA PRO A 178 -3.62 3.53 -17.20
C PRO A 178 -2.18 3.15 -17.56
N LEU A 179 -1.20 3.98 -17.21
CA LEU A 179 0.23 3.71 -17.44
C LEU A 179 0.86 2.90 -16.29
N LEU A 180 0.09 2.54 -15.25
CA LEU A 180 0.58 1.66 -14.19
C LEU A 180 0.77 0.23 -14.68
N HIS A 181 1.85 -0.40 -14.22
CA HIS A 181 2.16 -1.79 -14.51
C HIS A 181 2.29 -2.59 -13.22
N ILE A 182 1.51 -3.66 -13.09
CA ILE A 182 1.71 -4.62 -12.00
C ILE A 182 2.99 -5.40 -12.26
N ILE A 183 3.96 -5.28 -11.34
CA ILE A 183 5.19 -6.07 -11.41
C ILE A 183 4.94 -7.39 -10.70
N LYS A 184 4.76 -8.45 -11.49
CA LYS A 184 4.74 -9.81 -10.98
C LYS A 184 6.18 -10.29 -10.81
N HIS A 185 6.58 -10.57 -9.58
CA HIS A 185 7.80 -11.35 -9.40
C HIS A 185 7.53 -12.79 -9.85
N SER A 186 8.30 -13.24 -10.83
CA SER A 186 8.38 -14.67 -11.09
C SER A 186 9.09 -15.28 -9.89
N PRO A 187 8.55 -16.31 -9.22
CA PRO A 187 9.29 -16.98 -8.17
C PRO A 187 10.62 -17.42 -8.78
N LYS A 188 11.75 -16.99 -8.19
CA LYS A 188 13.07 -17.54 -8.55
C LYS A 188 12.87 -19.05 -8.54
N ARG A 189 13.07 -19.70 -9.71
CA ARG A 189 13.12 -21.16 -9.79
C ARG A 189 14.12 -21.59 -8.72
N ARG A 190 13.64 -22.13 -7.60
CA ARG A 190 14.49 -22.92 -6.71
C ARG A 190 15.07 -23.98 -7.62
N ASN A 191 16.41 -24.10 -7.64
CA ASN A 191 17.10 -25.11 -8.43
C ASN A 191 16.42 -26.47 -8.19
N SER A 192 15.56 -26.87 -9.11
CA SER A 192 15.02 -28.22 -9.13
C SER A 192 16.24 -29.13 -9.35
N PRO A 193 16.38 -30.23 -8.62
CA PRO A 193 17.42 -31.20 -8.94
C PRO A 193 17.20 -31.66 -10.37
N LEU A 194 18.14 -31.30 -11.25
CA LEU A 194 18.19 -31.82 -12.60
C LEU A 194 18.34 -33.34 -12.49
N THR A 195 17.54 -34.10 -13.21
CA THR A 195 17.84 -35.51 -13.44
C THR A 195 19.15 -35.60 -14.24
N PRO A 196 19.87 -36.74 -14.22
CA PRO A 196 21.14 -36.91 -14.94
C PRO A 196 21.06 -36.62 -16.46
N ASN A 197 19.85 -36.54 -17.02
CA ASN A 197 19.59 -36.29 -18.44
C ASN A 197 19.05 -34.88 -18.74
N GLY A 198 19.09 -33.93 -17.80
CA GLY A 198 18.79 -32.52 -18.07
C GLY A 198 17.32 -32.18 -18.36
N VAL A 199 16.38 -33.09 -18.05
CA VAL A 199 14.94 -32.86 -18.23
C VAL A 199 14.30 -32.40 -16.92
N ASP A 200 13.60 -31.27 -16.98
CA ASP A 200 12.81 -30.69 -15.88
C ASP A 200 11.59 -31.60 -15.58
N LEU A 201 11.53 -32.16 -14.37
CA LEU A 201 10.46 -33.07 -13.92
C LEU A 201 9.06 -32.43 -14.02
N ASN A 202 8.96 -31.11 -13.98
CA ASN A 202 7.68 -30.39 -14.13
C ASN A 202 7.18 -30.33 -15.59
N ILE A 203 8.03 -30.60 -16.59
CA ILE A 203 7.61 -30.67 -18.00
C ILE A 203 6.95 -32.02 -18.32
N ILE A 204 7.36 -33.10 -17.66
CA ILE A 204 6.78 -34.44 -17.89
C ILE A 204 5.35 -34.53 -17.34
N ALA A 205 5.03 -33.80 -16.28
CA ALA A 205 3.67 -33.76 -15.71
C ALA A 205 2.66 -33.00 -16.59
N SER A 206 3.10 -32.14 -17.52
CA SER A 206 2.20 -31.34 -18.37
C SER A 206 1.93 -31.94 -19.76
N VAL A 207 2.68 -32.96 -20.19
CA VAL A 207 2.47 -33.61 -21.51
C VAL A 207 1.55 -34.84 -21.42
N ALA A 208 1.28 -35.35 -20.22
CA ALA A 208 0.37 -36.48 -20.00
C ALA A 208 -1.13 -36.10 -19.97
N PHE A 209 -1.50 -34.80 -20.11
CA PHE A 209 -2.90 -34.36 -19.95
C PHE A 209 -3.61 -33.93 -21.25
N VAL A 210 -2.99 -34.07 -22.43
CA VAL A 210 -3.54 -33.47 -23.68
C VAL A 210 -4.03 -34.48 -24.74
N PHE A 211 -3.84 -35.79 -24.60
CA PHE A 211 -4.38 -36.76 -25.58
C PHE A 211 -4.99 -38.01 -24.93
N GLY A 212 -6.34 -38.10 -24.92
CA GLY A 212 -7.01 -39.40 -24.70
C GLY A 212 -8.45 -39.36 -24.17
N ARG A 213 -9.41 -39.04 -25.06
CA ARG A 213 -10.82 -39.49 -25.19
C ARG A 213 -11.33 -40.60 -24.24
N ARG A 214 -12.62 -40.83 -23.94
CA ARG A 214 -13.98 -40.27 -24.15
C ARG A 214 -14.94 -41.30 -23.48
N ASN A 215 -16.14 -40.86 -23.09
CA ASN A 215 -17.43 -41.58 -22.95
C ASN A 215 -17.82 -42.38 -21.66
N ALA A 216 -18.65 -41.70 -20.83
CA ALA A 216 -20.04 -42.02 -20.39
C ALA A 216 -20.37 -43.28 -19.52
N PRO A 217 -21.55 -43.39 -18.82
CA PRO A 217 -22.63 -42.43 -18.55
C PRO A 217 -23.13 -42.32 -17.07
N TYR A 218 -23.89 -41.23 -16.84
CA TYR A 218 -25.09 -41.01 -15.99
C TYR A 218 -25.61 -42.11 -15.02
N GLN A 219 -25.83 -41.74 -13.74
CA GLN A 219 -27.11 -41.94 -13.02
C GLN A 219 -27.24 -41.00 -11.80
N ALA A 220 -28.49 -40.70 -11.44
CA ALA A 220 -28.94 -39.54 -10.67
C ALA A 220 -29.32 -39.85 -9.20
N THR A 221 -29.87 -38.82 -8.52
CA THR A 221 -30.54 -38.71 -7.20
C THR A 221 -29.63 -38.22 -6.07
N SER A 222 -30.02 -37.32 -5.15
CA SER A 222 -31.21 -36.49 -4.96
C SER A 222 -30.92 -35.41 -3.89
N ARG A 223 -31.56 -34.24 -4.06
CA ARG A 223 -31.87 -33.16 -3.10
C ARG A 223 -31.45 -33.32 -1.62
N GLN A 224 -30.81 -32.28 -1.06
CA GLN A 224 -31.38 -31.53 0.07
C GLN A 224 -30.79 -30.12 0.24
N ARG A 225 -31.71 -29.17 0.46
CA ARG A 225 -31.48 -27.76 0.79
C ARG A 225 -30.91 -27.63 2.21
N ARG A 226 -30.08 -26.61 2.48
CA ARG A 226 -30.37 -25.52 3.46
C ARG A 226 -29.16 -24.59 3.73
N HIS A 227 -29.51 -23.30 3.77
CA HIS A 227 -29.00 -22.19 4.59
C HIS A 227 -27.58 -21.59 4.42
N LYS A 228 -27.60 -20.33 3.93
CA LYS A 228 -26.68 -19.23 4.27
C LYS A 228 -26.78 -18.87 5.77
N PRO A 229 -25.75 -18.21 6.31
CA PRO A 229 -25.95 -17.08 7.21
C PRO A 229 -25.35 -15.77 6.68
N PHE A 230 -26.06 -14.70 7.00
CA PHE A 230 -25.75 -13.29 6.83
C PHE A 230 -25.17 -12.72 8.14
N TYR A 231 -24.64 -11.49 8.07
CA TYR A 231 -24.38 -10.50 9.15
C TYR A 231 -23.03 -10.59 9.88
N ARG A 232 -22.41 -9.51 10.38
CA ARG A 232 -22.73 -8.07 10.51
C ARG A 232 -21.44 -7.31 10.83
N HIS A 233 -21.32 -6.06 10.38
CA HIS A 233 -20.47 -5.05 11.03
C HIS A 233 -21.10 -4.60 12.36
N PRO A 234 -20.28 -4.21 13.35
CA PRO A 234 -20.69 -3.25 14.37
C PRO A 234 -20.14 -1.85 14.07
N LEU A 235 -20.83 -0.91 14.73
CA LEU A 235 -20.82 0.54 14.67
C LEU A 235 -19.51 1.19 15.10
#